data_AF-A0A1J3H7N7-F1
#
_entry.id   AF-A0A1J3H7N7-F1
#
_cell.length_a   1.000
_cell.length_b   1.000
_cell.length_c   1.000
_cell.angle_alpha   90.00
_cell.angle_beta   90.00
_cell.angle_gamma   90.00
#
_symmetry.space_group_name_H-M   'P 1'
#
loop_
_entity.id
_entity.type
_entity.pdbx_description
1 polymer ?
#
loop_
_entity_poly.entity_id
_entity_poly.type
_entity_poly.pdbx_seq_one_letter_code
_entity_poly.pdbx_strand_id
1 'polypeptide(L)'
;MDDSTMRGINSEQESVLFSLENIKDDKMFLLHFIIGTYFGPDLRKHHHHHQKKQSAFQIQASNLPTTDELSGSLIKRVELERVYHHVLKNADPSLIVKPRPLRIYFNGKRSDSKGDMNVPLFSDVFPPELHPESRLGNRHKLLKSIVFINDPDTSCMRGDCVARFKRLTGLQSFALSLNTG
;
A
#
# COMPACT_ATOMS: atom_id res chain seq x y z
N MET A 1 30.27 24.06 -35.19
CA MET A 1 29.23 25.06 -34.96
C MET A 1 27.94 24.31 -34.77
N ASP A 2 27.65 24.14 -33.50
CA ASP A 2 26.65 23.33 -32.83
C ASP A 2 25.65 24.29 -32.18
N ASP A 3 24.40 24.22 -32.60
CA ASP A 3 23.30 24.85 -31.88
C ASP A 3 21.99 24.16 -32.25
N SER A 4 21.48 23.34 -31.33
CA SER A 4 20.06 23.05 -31.14
C SER A 4 19.90 22.21 -29.87
N THR A 5 19.96 22.91 -28.74
CA THR A 5 19.54 22.41 -27.44
C THR A 5 18.02 22.48 -27.33
N MET A 6 17.43 21.55 -26.57
CA MET A 6 16.11 21.61 -25.91
C MET A 6 14.86 21.22 -26.70
N ARG A 7 14.34 20.02 -26.43
CA ARG A 7 13.08 19.75 -25.69
C ARG A 7 12.51 18.40 -26.09
N GLY A 8 12.55 17.46 -25.16
CA GLY A 8 11.86 16.18 -25.28
C GLY A 8 11.97 15.33 -24.02
N ILE A 9 12.12 15.96 -22.85
CA ILE A 9 11.95 15.31 -21.55
C ILE A 9 10.74 16.02 -20.96
N ASN A 10 9.59 15.34 -20.89
CA ASN A 10 8.42 15.58 -20.02
C ASN A 10 7.11 15.15 -20.70
N SER A 11 6.89 13.85 -20.78
CA SER A 11 5.60 13.16 -20.91
C SER A 11 5.97 11.69 -20.80
N GLU A 12 5.87 10.99 -19.68
CA GLU A 12 4.64 10.53 -19.04
C GLU A 12 4.98 9.91 -17.67
N GLN A 13 5.35 10.70 -16.67
CA GLN A 13 5.30 10.24 -15.26
C GLN A 13 3.95 10.59 -14.60
N GLU A 14 2.88 10.57 -15.41
CA GLU A 14 1.50 10.79 -14.96
C GLU A 14 0.77 9.49 -14.62
N SER A 15 1.24 8.33 -15.09
CA SER A 15 0.89 7.07 -14.43
C SER A 15 1.76 7.00 -13.17
N VAL A 16 1.29 6.70 -11.97
CA VAL A 16 0.81 5.36 -11.60
C VAL A 16 -0.30 5.38 -10.53
N LEU A 17 -0.49 6.46 -9.76
CA LEU A 17 -1.42 6.44 -8.61
C LEU A 17 -2.75 7.15 -8.85
N PHE A 18 -3.28 7.13 -10.08
CA PHE A 18 -4.62 7.65 -10.42
C PHE A 18 -5.74 7.17 -9.47
N SER A 19 -5.57 6.01 -8.83
CA SER A 19 -6.54 5.48 -7.86
C SER A 19 -6.61 6.32 -6.57
N LEU A 20 -5.49 6.88 -6.08
CA LEU A 20 -5.47 7.65 -4.83
C LEU A 20 -6.12 9.02 -4.94
N GLU A 21 -6.02 9.65 -6.10
CA GLU A 21 -6.60 10.96 -6.42
C GLU A 21 -8.11 11.00 -6.25
N ASN A 22 -8.77 9.93 -6.69
CA ASN A 22 -10.22 9.85 -6.70
C ASN A 22 -10.81 9.54 -5.31
N ILE A 23 -9.98 9.17 -4.33
CA ILE A 23 -10.43 8.87 -2.97
C ILE A 23 -10.57 10.17 -2.17
N LYS A 24 -11.75 10.78 -2.27
CA LYS A 24 -12.09 12.02 -1.55
C LYS A 24 -12.27 11.81 -0.05
N ASP A 25 -12.69 10.63 0.39
CA ASP A 25 -12.82 10.28 1.80
C ASP A 25 -11.43 10.11 2.43
N ASP A 26 -11.04 11.02 3.34
CA ASP A 26 -9.73 11.00 4.01
C ASP A 26 -9.46 9.70 4.77
N LYS A 27 -10.48 9.03 5.32
CA LYS A 27 -10.32 7.78 6.07
C LYS A 27 -9.95 6.63 5.14
N MET A 28 -10.65 6.55 4.01
CA MET A 28 -10.38 5.54 2.99
C MET A 28 -9.07 5.81 2.27
N PHE A 29 -8.75 7.10 2.05
CA PHE A 29 -7.45 7.52 1.53
C PHE A 29 -6.34 7.03 2.47
N LEU A 30 -6.41 7.36 3.77
CA LEU A 30 -5.40 6.94 4.74
C LEU A 30 -5.28 5.42 4.83
N LEU A 31 -6.38 4.69 4.89
CA LEU A 31 -6.36 3.23 4.94
C LEU A 31 -5.65 2.64 3.72
N HIS A 32 -6.07 3.02 2.52
CA HIS A 32 -5.48 2.48 1.30
C HIS A 32 -4.03 2.94 1.11
N PHE A 33 -3.73 4.22 1.44
CA PHE A 33 -2.40 4.78 1.37
C PHE A 33 -1.43 4.04 2.31
N ILE A 34 -1.83 3.81 3.57
CA ILE A 34 -0.99 3.12 4.56
C ILE A 34 -0.72 1.69 4.12
N ILE A 35 -1.75 0.96 3.70
CA ILE A 35 -1.61 -0.43 3.27
C ILE A 35 -0.70 -0.53 2.04
N GLY A 36 -0.87 0.34 1.04
CA GLY A 36 -0.05 0.30 -0.17
C GLY A 36 1.38 0.82 0.01
N THR A 37 1.66 1.57 1.08
CA THR A 37 2.97 2.18 1.37
C THR A 37 3.82 1.33 2.31
N TYR A 38 3.26 0.88 3.44
CA TYR A 38 3.99 0.18 4.49
C TYR A 38 4.06 -1.34 4.27
N PHE A 39 3.33 -1.83 3.28
CA PHE A 39 3.36 -3.23 2.89
C PHE A 39 3.67 -3.36 1.42
N GLY A 40 4.29 -4.47 1.06
CA GLY A 40 4.52 -4.85 -0.32
C GLY A 40 4.64 -6.36 -0.45
N PRO A 41 4.74 -6.86 -1.70
CA PRO A 41 4.96 -8.28 -1.93
C PRO A 41 6.32 -8.70 -1.37
N ASP A 42 6.34 -9.86 -0.73
CA ASP A 42 7.56 -10.46 -0.23
C ASP A 42 8.25 -11.25 -1.34
N LEU A 43 9.29 -10.68 -1.93
CA LEU A 43 10.00 -11.23 -3.08
C LEU A 43 11.24 -12.03 -2.64
N ARG A 44 11.46 -13.21 -3.23
CA ARG A 44 12.63 -14.08 -2.93
C ARG A 44 13.96 -13.36 -3.09
N LYS A 45 14.08 -12.53 -4.13
CA LYS A 45 15.30 -11.74 -4.40
C LYS A 45 15.70 -10.80 -3.25
N HIS A 46 14.75 -10.33 -2.44
CA HIS A 46 15.03 -9.50 -1.27
C HIS A 46 15.73 -10.28 -0.15
N HIS A 47 15.54 -11.60 -0.09
CA HIS A 47 16.19 -12.46 0.92
C HIS A 47 17.63 -12.81 0.55
N HIS A 48 17.96 -12.85 -0.75
CA HIS A 48 19.27 -13.30 -1.24
C HIS A 48 20.24 -12.18 -1.64
N HIS A 49 19.74 -11.01 -2.05
CA HIS A 49 20.56 -9.97 -2.67
C HIS A 49 20.63 -8.65 -1.88
N HIS A 50 20.23 -8.64 -0.61
CA HIS A 50 20.12 -7.42 0.22
C HIS A 50 19.37 -6.27 -0.47
N GLN A 51 18.46 -6.60 -1.40
CA GLN A 51 17.66 -5.62 -2.09
C GLN A 51 16.64 -5.00 -1.13
N LYS A 52 16.45 -3.69 -1.24
CA LYS A 52 15.43 -2.98 -0.45
C LYS A 52 14.04 -3.52 -0.81
N LYS A 53 13.24 -3.76 0.22
CA LYS A 53 11.82 -4.12 0.05
C LYS A 53 11.10 -2.99 -0.68
N GLN A 54 10.20 -3.36 -1.58
CA GLN A 54 9.38 -2.42 -2.35
C GLN A 54 7.94 -2.47 -1.84
N SER A 55 7.31 -1.30 -1.68
CA SER A 55 5.91 -1.20 -1.31
C SER A 55 4.99 -1.66 -2.44
N ALA A 56 3.72 -1.93 -2.13
CA ALA A 56 2.74 -2.32 -3.15
C ALA A 56 2.60 -1.23 -4.22
N PHE A 57 2.63 0.05 -3.83
CA PHE A 57 2.60 1.16 -4.80
C PHE A 57 3.84 1.23 -5.69
N GLN A 58 5.03 0.96 -5.16
CA GLN A 58 6.25 0.90 -5.98
C GLN A 58 6.18 -0.25 -7.02
N ILE A 59 5.61 -1.38 -6.62
CA ILE A 59 5.45 -2.55 -7.50
C ILE A 59 4.40 -2.28 -8.57
N GLN A 60 3.27 -1.67 -8.21
CA GLN A 60 2.27 -1.21 -9.18
C GLN A 60 2.85 -0.17 -10.15
N ALA A 61 3.85 0.60 -9.71
CA ALA A 61 4.52 1.60 -10.54
C ALA A 61 5.56 1.08 -11.50
N SER A 62 5.93 -0.18 -11.35
CA SER A 62 6.91 -0.84 -12.21
C SER A 62 6.23 -2.01 -12.90
N ASN A 63 6.29 -3.19 -12.30
CA ASN A 63 5.63 -4.40 -12.79
C ASN A 63 5.13 -5.23 -11.61
N LEU A 64 3.95 -5.84 -11.76
CA LEU A 64 3.47 -6.83 -10.81
C LEU A 64 4.38 -8.07 -10.80
N PRO A 65 4.67 -8.65 -9.62
CA PRO A 65 5.50 -9.85 -9.54
C PRO A 65 4.75 -11.06 -10.09
N THR A 66 5.50 -12.03 -10.60
CA THR A 66 4.96 -13.35 -10.92
C THR A 66 4.94 -14.25 -9.67
N THR A 67 4.11 -15.29 -9.67
CA THR A 67 3.97 -16.20 -8.53
C THR A 67 5.29 -16.87 -8.11
N ASP A 68 6.19 -17.13 -9.05
CA ASP A 68 7.50 -17.73 -8.80
C ASP A 68 8.50 -16.78 -8.11
N GLU A 69 8.31 -15.47 -8.23
CA GLU A 69 9.12 -14.46 -7.55
C GLU A 69 8.77 -14.30 -6.07
N LEU A 70 7.58 -14.73 -5.66
CA LEU A 70 7.06 -14.59 -4.29
C LEU A 70 7.68 -15.62 -3.33
N SER A 71 8.03 -15.18 -2.12
CA SER A 71 8.69 -16.02 -1.10
C SER A 71 7.78 -17.07 -0.47
N GLY A 72 6.46 -16.86 -0.50
CA GLY A 72 5.49 -17.71 0.21
C GLY A 72 5.42 -17.47 1.72
N SER A 73 6.01 -16.38 2.23
CA SER A 73 5.94 -15.99 3.64
C SER A 73 4.51 -15.76 4.11
N LEU A 74 4.29 -15.75 5.42
CA LEU A 74 2.97 -15.60 6.02
C LEU A 74 2.96 -14.43 6.99
N ILE A 75 1.99 -13.53 6.81
CA ILE A 75 1.69 -12.47 7.78
C ILE A 75 0.26 -12.60 8.27
N LYS A 76 0.03 -12.36 9.57
CA LYS A 76 -1.33 -12.31 10.10
C LYS A 76 -1.96 -11.00 9.66
N ARG A 77 -3.22 -11.04 9.20
CA ARG A 77 -3.97 -9.83 8.84
C ARG A 77 -4.00 -8.78 9.97
N VAL A 78 -4.04 -9.24 11.23
CA VAL A 78 -4.01 -8.35 12.41
C VAL A 78 -2.74 -7.48 12.47
N GLU A 79 -1.62 -7.91 11.89
CA GLU A 79 -0.41 -7.06 11.84
C GLU A 79 -0.60 -5.87 10.87
N LEU A 80 -1.33 -6.05 9.77
CA LEU A 80 -1.68 -4.94 8.86
C LEU A 80 -2.56 -3.91 9.58
N GLU A 81 -3.56 -4.39 10.31
CA GLU A 81 -4.44 -3.55 11.13
C GLU A 81 -3.65 -2.81 12.23
N ARG A 82 -2.69 -3.48 12.88
CA ARG A 82 -1.82 -2.86 13.90
C ARG A 82 -0.95 -1.75 13.33
N VAL A 83 -0.32 -1.96 12.17
CA VAL A 83 0.47 -0.91 11.51
C VAL A 83 -0.44 0.25 11.11
N TYR A 84 -1.63 -0.02 10.56
CA TYR A 84 -2.63 1.01 10.26
C TYR A 84 -2.95 1.88 11.48
N HIS A 85 -3.27 1.25 12.62
CA HIS A 85 -3.53 1.99 13.86
C HIS A 85 -2.29 2.68 14.43
N HIS A 86 -1.10 2.09 14.29
CA HIS A 86 0.14 2.71 14.75
C HIS A 86 0.46 3.99 13.98
N VAL A 87 0.31 3.98 12.66
CA VAL A 87 0.51 5.16 11.81
C VAL A 87 -0.47 6.27 12.19
N LEU A 88 -1.71 5.92 12.53
CA LEU A 88 -2.75 6.88 12.90
C LEU A 88 -2.77 7.26 14.39
N LYS A 89 -1.79 6.84 15.19
CA LYS A 89 -1.79 7.07 16.66
C LYS A 89 -1.88 8.55 17.06
N ASN A 90 -1.40 9.45 16.20
CA ASN A 90 -1.41 10.89 16.39
C ASN A 90 -2.41 11.63 15.49
N ALA A 91 -3.15 10.91 14.65
CA ALA A 91 -4.17 11.49 13.77
C ALA A 91 -5.43 11.83 14.57
N ASP A 92 -6.27 12.71 14.03
CA ASP A 92 -7.61 12.93 14.59
C ASP A 92 -8.39 11.60 14.63
N PRO A 93 -8.98 11.20 15.78
CA PRO A 93 -9.69 9.92 15.90
C PRO A 93 -10.85 9.74 14.90
N SER A 94 -11.44 10.84 14.41
CA SER A 94 -12.46 10.80 13.37
C SER A 94 -11.95 10.26 12.05
N LEU A 95 -10.63 10.30 11.79
CA LEU A 95 -9.99 9.76 10.60
C LEU A 95 -9.84 8.23 10.62
N ILE A 96 -10.06 7.60 11.76
CA ILE A 96 -9.97 6.14 11.91
C ILE A 96 -11.21 5.48 11.30
N VAL A 97 -10.98 4.51 10.42
CA VAL A 97 -12.03 3.74 9.78
C VAL A 97 -12.74 2.86 10.80
N LYS A 98 -14.08 2.90 10.80
CA LYS A 98 -14.91 2.05 11.67
C LYS A 98 -14.76 0.56 11.31
N PRO A 99 -15.06 -0.38 12.23
CA PRO A 99 -14.86 -1.82 11.98
C PRO A 99 -15.58 -2.36 10.74
N ARG A 100 -16.79 -1.87 10.42
CA ARG A 100 -17.55 -2.37 9.26
C ARG A 100 -16.89 -1.97 7.93
N PRO A 101 -16.59 -0.68 7.63
CA PRO A 101 -15.86 -0.34 6.41
C PRO A 101 -14.47 -0.99 6.33
N LEU A 102 -13.76 -1.16 7.45
CA LEU A 102 -12.47 -1.86 7.46
C LEU A 102 -12.62 -3.33 7.00
N ARG A 103 -13.67 -4.02 7.47
CA ARG A 103 -13.99 -5.38 6.99
C ARG A 103 -14.37 -5.40 5.51
N ILE A 104 -15.03 -4.37 5.00
CA ILE A 104 -15.36 -4.26 3.57
C ILE A 104 -14.09 -4.06 2.76
N TYR A 105 -13.17 -3.19 3.19
CA TYR A 105 -11.87 -3.00 2.53
C TYR A 105 -11.10 -4.32 2.38
N PHE A 106 -10.98 -5.12 3.45
CA PHE A 106 -10.21 -6.37 3.43
C PHE A 106 -10.91 -7.59 2.83
N ASN A 107 -12.23 -7.60 2.71
CA ASN A 107 -12.98 -8.77 2.22
C ASN A 107 -13.82 -8.48 0.98
N GLY A 108 -13.89 -7.22 0.57
CA GLY A 108 -14.64 -6.79 -0.60
C GLY A 108 -14.11 -7.46 -1.86
N LYS A 109 -15.01 -7.66 -2.80
CA LYS A 109 -14.71 -8.16 -4.14
C LYS A 109 -15.35 -7.19 -5.10
N ARG A 110 -14.63 -6.81 -6.16
CA ARG A 110 -15.22 -6.03 -7.25
C ARG A 110 -16.37 -6.83 -7.84
N SER A 111 -17.57 -6.26 -7.87
CA SER A 111 -18.62 -6.73 -8.77
C SER A 111 -18.55 -5.95 -10.08
N ASP A 112 -18.94 -6.57 -11.21
CA ASP A 112 -18.92 -5.95 -12.54
C ASP A 112 -19.86 -4.73 -12.69
N SER A 113 -20.57 -4.36 -11.63
CA SER A 113 -21.39 -3.15 -11.56
C SER A 113 -20.51 -1.90 -11.46
N LYS A 114 -20.62 -1.00 -12.45
CA LYS A 114 -19.90 0.28 -12.58
C LYS A 114 -19.84 1.16 -11.31
N GLY A 115 -20.77 1.01 -10.37
CA GLY A 115 -20.83 1.82 -9.13
C GLY A 115 -19.76 1.46 -8.09
N ASP A 116 -19.14 0.28 -8.17
CA ASP A 116 -18.24 -0.19 -7.13
C ASP A 116 -16.81 0.36 -7.28
N MET A 117 -16.40 0.78 -8.49
CA MET A 117 -15.00 1.12 -8.85
C MET A 117 -14.35 2.24 -8.02
N ASN A 118 -15.12 3.09 -7.34
CA ASN A 118 -14.59 4.24 -6.61
C ASN A 118 -14.16 3.94 -5.17
N VAL A 119 -14.55 2.78 -4.61
CA VAL A 119 -14.13 2.39 -3.26
C VAL A 119 -12.83 1.57 -3.37
N PRO A 120 -11.73 1.96 -2.71
CA PRO A 120 -10.51 1.18 -2.72
C PRO A 120 -10.70 -0.12 -1.93
N LEU A 121 -10.16 -1.22 -2.43
CA LEU A 121 -10.15 -2.53 -1.78
C LEU A 121 -8.72 -3.00 -1.51
N PHE A 122 -8.58 -3.94 -0.59
CA PHE A 122 -7.30 -4.60 -0.33
C PHE A 122 -6.79 -5.36 -1.57
N SER A 123 -7.70 -5.99 -2.32
CA SER A 123 -7.38 -6.70 -3.56
C SER A 123 -6.83 -5.79 -4.66
N ASP A 124 -7.08 -4.48 -4.58
CA ASP A 124 -6.57 -3.54 -5.57
C ASP A 124 -5.04 -3.39 -5.46
N VAL A 125 -4.45 -3.62 -4.28
CA VAL A 125 -2.99 -3.58 -4.04
C VAL A 125 -2.36 -4.96 -3.82
N PHE A 126 -3.15 -5.94 -3.36
CA PHE A 126 -2.73 -7.31 -3.14
C PHE A 126 -3.73 -8.28 -3.79
N PRO A 127 -3.59 -8.56 -5.10
CA PRO A 127 -4.48 -9.48 -5.80
C PRO A 127 -4.50 -10.88 -5.16
N PRO A 128 -5.66 -11.49 -4.95
CA PRO A 128 -5.77 -12.77 -4.25
C PRO A 128 -5.10 -13.94 -4.99
N GLU A 129 -4.85 -13.82 -6.29
CA GLU A 129 -4.11 -14.79 -7.10
C GLU A 129 -2.64 -14.88 -6.67
N LEU A 130 -2.05 -13.74 -6.28
CA LEU A 130 -0.67 -13.62 -5.82
C LEU A 130 -0.57 -13.72 -4.28
N HIS A 131 -1.57 -13.19 -3.58
CA HIS A 131 -1.59 -13.08 -2.13
C HIS A 131 -2.81 -13.79 -1.52
N PRO A 132 -2.96 -15.11 -1.72
CA PRO A 132 -4.12 -15.82 -1.23
C PRO A 132 -4.19 -15.78 0.30
N GLU A 133 -5.42 -15.64 0.79
CA GLU A 133 -5.70 -15.73 2.21
C GLU A 133 -5.97 -17.18 2.61
N SER A 134 -5.39 -17.60 3.73
CA SER A 134 -5.70 -18.86 4.40
C SER A 134 -6.13 -18.61 5.85
N ARG A 135 -6.73 -19.62 6.48
CA ARG A 135 -7.14 -19.58 7.88
C ARG A 135 -6.24 -20.47 8.73
N LEU A 136 -5.72 -19.93 9.83
CA LEU A 136 -5.08 -20.70 10.89
C LEU A 136 -6.07 -20.86 12.05
N GLY A 137 -6.74 -22.01 12.07
CA GLY A 137 -7.88 -22.28 12.95
C GLY A 137 -9.03 -21.29 12.73
N ASN A 138 -9.86 -21.09 13.75
CA ASN A 138 -11.02 -20.19 13.68
C ASN A 138 -10.69 -18.71 13.98
N ARG A 139 -9.43 -18.38 14.29
CA ARG A 139 -9.08 -17.07 14.88
C ARG A 139 -8.23 -16.17 13.99
N HIS A 140 -7.36 -16.72 13.15
CA HIS A 140 -6.39 -15.90 12.41
C HIS A 140 -6.50 -16.09 10.91
N LYS A 141 -6.51 -14.98 10.18
CA LYS A 141 -6.36 -14.93 8.73
C LYS A 141 -4.89 -14.69 8.41
N LEU A 142 -4.31 -15.56 7.60
CA LEU A 142 -2.94 -15.49 7.13
C LEU A 142 -2.91 -15.09 5.66
N LEU A 143 -2.15 -14.04 5.36
CA LEU A 143 -1.93 -13.55 4.01
C LEU A 143 -0.57 -14.05 3.52
N LYS A 144 -0.51 -14.58 2.30
CA LYS A 144 0.74 -15.06 1.70
C LYS A 144 1.54 -13.95 1.02
N SER A 145 2.86 -14.03 1.16
CA SER A 145 3.84 -13.25 0.42
C SER A 145 3.67 -11.74 0.58
N ILE A 146 3.38 -11.27 1.78
CA ILE A 146 3.30 -9.84 2.12
C ILE A 146 4.29 -9.54 3.23
N VAL A 147 5.03 -8.44 3.08
CA VAL A 147 6.05 -8.01 4.03
C VAL A 147 5.81 -6.58 4.49
N PHE A 148 6.11 -6.32 5.76
CA PHE A 148 6.14 -4.96 6.33
C PHE A 148 7.46 -4.24 6.01
N ILE A 149 7.35 -2.94 5.78
CA ILE A 149 8.45 -2.03 5.43
C ILE A 149 8.43 -0.86 6.42
N ASN A 150 9.44 -0.77 7.28
CA ASN A 150 9.47 0.20 8.37
C ASN A 150 9.69 1.64 7.91
N ASP A 151 10.55 1.82 6.91
CA ASP A 151 10.90 3.10 6.32
C ASP A 151 10.73 2.97 4.79
N PRO A 152 9.49 3.05 4.30
CA PRO A 152 9.20 2.83 2.89
C PRO A 152 9.71 3.99 2.03
N ASP A 153 10.24 3.65 0.86
CA ASP A 153 10.58 4.64 -0.15
C ASP A 153 9.30 5.13 -0.84
N THR A 154 9.04 6.44 -0.73
CA THR A 154 7.87 7.11 -1.28
C THR A 154 8.16 7.91 -2.55
N SER A 155 9.34 7.73 -3.16
CA SER A 155 9.75 8.47 -4.37
C SER A 155 8.83 8.24 -5.57
N CYS A 156 8.12 7.11 -5.62
CA CYS A 156 7.12 6.82 -6.65
C CYS A 156 5.78 7.55 -6.44
N MET A 157 5.62 8.27 -5.33
CA MET A 157 4.35 8.91 -4.98
C MET A 157 4.31 10.37 -5.42
N ARG A 158 3.12 10.81 -5.83
CA ARG A 158 2.86 12.21 -6.14
C ARG A 158 2.94 13.06 -4.86
N GLY A 159 3.56 14.23 -4.97
CA GLY A 159 3.89 15.07 -3.81
C GLY A 159 2.68 15.56 -3.01
N ASP A 160 1.53 15.76 -3.64
CA ASP A 160 0.30 16.20 -2.98
C ASP A 160 -0.37 15.09 -2.15
N CYS A 161 -0.30 13.83 -2.61
CA CYS A 161 -0.71 12.66 -1.82
C CYS A 161 0.17 12.52 -0.57
N VAL A 162 1.48 12.71 -0.71
CA VAL A 162 2.42 12.73 0.42
C VAL A 162 2.10 13.86 1.38
N ALA A 163 1.88 15.07 0.87
CA ALA A 163 1.51 16.23 1.69
C ALA A 163 0.17 16.02 2.43
N ARG A 164 -0.84 15.47 1.75
CA ARG A 164 -2.13 15.10 2.35
C ARG A 164 -1.96 14.08 3.47
N PHE A 165 -1.17 13.02 3.25
CA PHE A 165 -0.88 12.02 4.26
C PHE A 165 -0.21 12.64 5.50
N LYS A 166 0.86 13.43 5.32
CA LYS A 166 1.57 14.09 6.42
C LYS A 166 0.66 15.03 7.20
N ARG A 167 -0.15 15.83 6.51
CA ARG A 167 -1.14 16.73 7.12
C ARG A 167 -2.17 15.99 7.96
N LEU A 168 -2.70 14.87 7.47
CA LEU A 168 -3.74 14.10 8.14
C LEU A 168 -3.22 13.26 9.32
N THR A 169 -1.99 12.76 9.23
CA THR A 169 -1.39 11.88 10.26
C THR A 169 -0.55 12.63 11.28
N GLY A 170 -0.11 13.85 10.96
CA GLY A 170 0.87 14.60 11.74
C GLY A 170 2.30 14.06 11.64
N LEU A 171 2.53 12.99 10.85
CA LEU A 171 3.86 12.40 10.69
C LEU A 171 4.71 13.23 9.74
N GLN A 172 5.94 13.52 10.15
CA GLN A 172 6.93 14.23 9.33
C GLN A 172 7.79 13.26 8.49
N SER A 173 7.94 12.02 8.98
CA SER A 173 8.69 10.94 8.35
C SER A 173 7.80 9.70 8.19
N PHE A 174 8.13 8.87 7.20
CA PHE A 174 7.52 7.55 7.00
C PHE A 174 8.18 6.46 7.84
N ALA A 175 9.37 6.69 8.40
CA ALA A 175 9.99 5.71 9.29
C ALA A 175 9.15 5.51 10.57
N LEU A 176 8.70 4.28 10.83
CA LEU A 176 8.02 3.94 12.07
C LEU A 176 9.02 3.56 13.16
N SER A 177 8.80 4.07 14.36
CA SER A 177 9.46 3.57 15.57
C SER A 177 8.58 2.49 16.17
N LEU A 178 8.71 1.27 15.66
CA LEU A 178 8.15 0.10 16.35
C LEU A 178 9.05 -0.20 17.55
N ASN A 179 8.74 0.39 18.71
CA ASN A 179 9.28 -0.12 19.96
C ASN A 179 8.73 -1.54 20.10
N THR A 180 9.56 -2.54 19.80
CA THR A 180 9.30 -3.94 20.14
C THR A 180 9.39 -4.04 21.66
N GLY A 181 8.26 -3.83 22.32
CA GLY A 181 8.09 -4.20 23.73
C GLY A 181 7.95 -5.70 23.89
#